data_AF-A0A7X9GR76-F1
#
_entry.id   AF-A0A7X9GR76-F1
#
_cell.length_a   1.000
_cell.length_b   1.000
_cell.length_c   1.000
_cell.angle_alpha   90.00
_cell.angle_beta   90.00
_cell.angle_gamma   90.00
#
_symmetry.space_group_name_H-M   'P 1'
#
loop_
_entity.id
_entity.type
_entity.pdbx_description
1 polymer ?
#
loop_
_entity_poly.entity_id
_entity_poly.type
_entity_poly.pdbx_seq_one_letter_code
_entity_poly.pdbx_strand_id
1 'polypeptide(L)'
;MKFTEKYNVNPEFADLFTFDSEKEELEHEAKMIIFRLLSSFEKMFDRTIQKKEIAEAIKTSPSYVTQLFKGDKLINFITLAKLQKAYDFTFEIEAKKNNGDLKEKAERAVKLVQLKPKINLHSRRSDLKFNYDPIINIQDNVKAKAL
;
A
#
# COMPACT_ATOMS: atom_id res chain seq x y z
N MET A 1 5.44 -6.51 9.88
CA MET A 1 6.56 -5.57 9.61
C MET A 1 6.89 -4.91 10.95
N LYS A 2 8.10 -5.06 11.50
CA LYS A 2 8.41 -4.49 12.83
C LYS A 2 8.81 -3.03 12.68
N PHE A 3 7.92 -2.11 13.05
CA PHE A 3 8.16 -0.66 12.92
C PHE A 3 9.37 -0.17 13.73
N THR A 4 9.66 -0.86 14.84
CA THR A 4 10.83 -0.65 15.69
C THR A 4 12.17 -0.87 14.97
N GLU A 5 12.20 -1.63 13.86
CA GLU A 5 13.42 -1.83 13.07
C GLU A 5 13.74 -0.62 12.17
N LYS A 6 12.75 0.22 11.85
CA LYS A 6 12.89 1.32 10.89
C LYS A 6 12.78 2.70 11.54
N TYR A 7 12.08 2.81 12.66
CA TYR A 7 11.79 4.09 13.31
C TYR A 7 12.17 4.03 14.79
N ASN A 8 12.66 5.16 15.33
CA ASN A 8 12.86 5.31 16.76
C ASN A 8 11.50 5.52 17.43
N VAL A 9 10.94 4.46 18.03
CA VAL A 9 9.65 4.47 18.72
C VAL A 9 9.92 4.71 20.21
N ASN A 10 9.21 5.66 20.82
CA ASN A 10 9.27 5.84 22.27
C ASN A 10 8.82 4.52 22.95
N PRO A 11 9.59 3.98 23.92
CA PRO A 11 9.30 2.72 24.59
C PRO A 11 7.86 2.59 25.10
N GLU A 12 7.23 3.68 25.56
CA GLU A 12 5.85 3.69 26.05
C GLU A 12 4.81 3.29 24.99
N PHE A 13 5.16 3.36 23.69
CA PHE A 13 4.30 3.01 22.57
C PHE A 13 4.79 1.76 21.82
N ALA A 14 5.88 1.12 22.24
CA ALA A 14 6.45 -0.02 21.53
C ALA A 14 5.45 -1.18 21.43
N ASP A 15 4.68 -1.40 22.50
CA ASP A 15 3.70 -2.48 22.62
C ASP A 15 2.55 -2.35 21.60
N LEU A 16 2.23 -1.13 21.14
CA LEU A 16 1.20 -0.91 20.11
C LEU A 16 1.59 -1.46 18.72
N PHE A 17 2.87 -1.77 18.51
CA PHE A 17 3.41 -2.25 17.24
C PHE A 17 3.87 -3.71 17.30
N THR A 18 3.58 -4.40 18.40
CA THR A 18 3.85 -5.82 18.60
C THR A 18 2.53 -6.59 18.67
N PHE A 19 2.57 -7.86 18.29
CA PHE A 19 1.45 -8.77 18.45
C PHE A 19 1.75 -9.72 19.60
N ASP A 20 0.74 -10.04 20.40
CA ASP A 20 0.85 -10.95 21.54
C ASP A 20 0.94 -12.41 21.08
N SER A 21 0.45 -12.72 19.87
CA SER A 21 0.47 -14.07 19.32
C SER A 21 0.50 -14.09 17.79
N GLU A 22 0.97 -15.21 17.23
CA GLU A 22 0.89 -15.46 15.77
C GLU A 22 -0.55 -15.41 15.27
N LYS A 23 -1.51 -15.88 16.07
CA LYS A 23 -2.93 -15.80 15.74
C LYS A 23 -3.39 -14.35 15.54
N GLU A 24 -3.00 -13.46 16.46
CA GLU A 24 -3.33 -12.04 16.35
C GLU A 24 -2.67 -11.39 15.13
N GLU A 25 -1.40 -11.72 14.86
CA GLU A 25 -0.70 -11.25 13.66
C GLU A 25 -1.42 -11.70 12.37
N LEU A 26 -1.85 -12.96 12.30
CA LEU A 26 -2.61 -13.50 11.17
C LEU A 26 -3.99 -12.84 11.02
N GLU A 27 -4.70 -12.59 12.12
CA GLU A 27 -5.97 -11.88 12.11
C GLU A 27 -5.80 -10.43 11.63
N HIS A 28 -4.74 -9.76 12.07
CA HIS A 28 -4.39 -8.43 11.59
C HIS A 28 -4.08 -8.44 10.08
N GLU A 29 -3.25 -9.37 9.60
CA GLU A 29 -2.94 -9.49 8.16
C GLU A 29 -4.20 -9.80 7.33
N ALA A 30 -5.09 -10.66 7.82
CA ALA A 30 -6.38 -10.91 7.18
C ALA A 30 -7.21 -9.62 7.05
N LYS A 31 -7.25 -8.77 8.08
CA LYS A 31 -7.91 -7.46 8.01
C LYS A 31 -7.24 -6.55 6.96
N MET A 32 -5.91 -6.55 6.87
CA MET A 32 -5.19 -5.79 5.84
C MET A 32 -5.54 -6.23 4.42
N ILE A 33 -5.70 -7.53 4.18
CA ILE A 33 -6.17 -8.06 2.89
C ILE A 33 -7.57 -7.51 2.56
N ILE A 34 -8.47 -7.53 3.54
CA ILE A 34 -9.85 -7.08 3.36
C ILE A 34 -9.93 -5.60 3.07
N PHE A 35 -9.20 -4.77 3.81
CA PHE A 35 -9.18 -3.33 3.56
C PHE A 35 -8.66 -3.01 2.16
N ARG A 36 -7.68 -3.76 1.65
CA ARG A 36 -7.23 -3.62 0.25
C ARG A 36 -8.34 -3.97 -0.75
N LEU A 37 -9.08 -5.06 -0.53
CA LEU A 37 -10.20 -5.46 -1.40
C LEU A 37 -11.33 -4.44 -1.36
N LEU A 38 -11.79 -4.05 -0.16
CA LEU A 38 -12.88 -3.08 0.02
C LEU A 38 -12.50 -1.70 -0.52
N SER A 39 -11.25 -1.25 -0.31
CA SER A 39 -10.77 0.01 -0.89
C SER A 39 -10.73 -0.04 -2.42
N SER A 40 -10.37 -1.19 -3.01
CA SER A 40 -10.39 -1.35 -4.47
C SER A 40 -11.80 -1.25 -5.03
N PHE A 41 -12.78 -1.83 -4.31
CA PHE A 41 -14.20 -1.68 -4.64
C PHE A 41 -14.69 -0.22 -4.50
N GLU A 42 -14.39 0.45 -3.39
CA GLU A 42 -14.81 1.86 -3.18
C GLU A 42 -14.25 2.80 -4.26
N LYS A 43 -13.03 2.55 -4.74
CA LYS A 43 -12.39 3.35 -5.80
C LYS A 43 -13.06 3.26 -7.17
N MET A 44 -13.97 2.31 -7.39
CA MET A 44 -14.72 2.21 -8.63
C MET A 44 -15.81 3.27 -8.76
N PHE A 45 -16.12 4.00 -7.69
CA PHE A 45 -17.18 4.99 -7.66
C PHE A 45 -16.59 6.40 -7.59
N ASP A 46 -17.15 7.33 -8.37
CA ASP A 46 -16.79 8.76 -8.32
C ASP A 46 -17.31 9.48 -7.05
N ARG A 47 -18.03 8.75 -6.19
CA ARG A 47 -18.59 9.24 -4.95
C ARG A 47 -18.38 8.23 -3.83
N THR A 48 -18.47 8.70 -2.59
CA THR A 48 -18.58 7.82 -1.43
C THR A 48 -19.84 6.96 -1.54
N ILE A 49 -19.66 5.65 -1.63
CA ILE A 49 -20.77 4.69 -1.61
C ILE A 49 -21.30 4.51 -0.19
N GLN A 50 -22.63 4.54 -0.05
CA GLN A 50 -23.26 4.38 1.25
C GLN A 50 -23.35 2.91 1.64
N LYS A 51 -23.11 2.62 2.92
CA LYS A 51 -23.08 1.23 3.43
C LYS A 51 -24.46 0.57 3.33
N LYS A 52 -25.51 1.38 3.40
CA LYS A 52 -26.90 0.96 3.16
C LYS A 52 -27.13 0.48 1.73
N GLU A 53 -26.63 1.23 0.74
CA GLU A 53 -26.74 0.87 -0.68
C GLU A 53 -26.04 -0.48 -0.96
N ILE A 54 -24.84 -0.67 -0.39
CA ILE A 54 -24.11 -1.94 -0.48
C ILE A 54 -24.95 -3.07 0.12
N ALA A 55 -25.48 -2.87 1.32
CA ALA A 55 -26.25 -3.88 2.03
C ALA A 55 -27.48 -4.33 1.25
N GLU A 56 -28.21 -3.38 0.66
CA GLU A 56 -29.36 -3.64 -0.21
C GLU A 56 -28.94 -4.42 -1.47
N ALA A 57 -27.87 -4.00 -2.13
CA ALA A 57 -27.37 -4.60 -3.36
C ALA A 57 -26.97 -6.09 -3.18
N ILE A 58 -26.31 -6.43 -2.06
CA ILE A 58 -25.88 -7.82 -1.77
C ILE A 58 -26.85 -8.59 -0.87
N LYS A 59 -28.04 -8.03 -0.59
CA LYS A 59 -29.12 -8.61 0.23
C LYS A 59 -28.61 -9.06 1.61
N THR A 60 -28.06 -8.12 2.37
CA THR A 60 -27.58 -8.33 3.74
C THR A 60 -27.95 -7.16 4.64
N SER A 61 -27.62 -7.22 5.93
CA SER A 61 -27.92 -6.13 6.86
C SER A 61 -26.89 -4.98 6.77
N PRO A 62 -27.31 -3.70 6.93
CA PRO A 62 -26.39 -2.58 7.01
C PRO A 62 -25.37 -2.69 8.15
N SER A 63 -25.76 -3.33 9.26
CA SER A 63 -24.86 -3.62 10.38
C SER A 63 -23.72 -4.56 9.96
N TYR A 64 -24.04 -5.63 9.23
CA TYR A 64 -23.02 -6.54 8.71
C TYR A 64 -22.03 -5.83 7.78
N VAL A 65 -22.52 -5.02 6.83
CA VAL A 65 -21.65 -4.22 5.97
C VAL A 65 -20.77 -3.28 6.80
N THR A 66 -21.34 -2.59 7.78
CA THR A 66 -20.57 -1.69 8.66
C THR A 66 -19.44 -2.44 9.39
N GLN A 67 -19.71 -3.65 9.89
CA GLN A 67 -18.70 -4.49 10.56
C GLN A 67 -17.58 -4.91 9.61
N LEU A 68 -17.88 -5.19 8.33
CA LEU A 68 -16.86 -5.49 7.33
C LEU A 68 -15.94 -4.29 7.09
N PHE A 69 -16.51 -3.10 6.90
CA PHE A 69 -15.74 -1.88 6.63
C PHE A 69 -14.97 -1.37 7.85
N LYS A 70 -15.40 -1.71 9.07
CA LYS A 70 -14.64 -1.44 10.31
C LYS A 70 -13.53 -2.46 10.58
N GLY A 71 -13.58 -3.63 9.93
CA GLY A 71 -12.67 -4.74 10.24
C GLY A 71 -13.07 -5.55 11.48
N ASP A 72 -14.28 -5.36 12.01
CA ASP A 72 -14.85 -6.19 13.07
C ASP A 72 -15.17 -7.61 12.57
N LYS A 73 -15.48 -7.73 11.27
CA LYS A 73 -15.72 -9.01 10.60
C LYS A 73 -14.89 -9.16 9.35
N LEU A 74 -14.45 -10.40 9.11
CA LEU A 74 -13.82 -10.76 7.86
C LEU A 74 -14.88 -10.97 6.76
N ILE A 75 -14.61 -10.45 5.57
CA ILE A 75 -15.39 -10.74 4.37
C ILE A 75 -15.06 -12.17 3.92
N ASN A 76 -16.08 -12.90 3.47
CA ASN A 76 -15.87 -14.20 2.86
C ASN A 76 -16.01 -14.10 1.34
N PHE A 77 -15.57 -15.15 0.64
CA PHE A 77 -15.59 -15.18 -0.83
C PHE A 77 -17.02 -15.13 -1.42
N ILE A 78 -18.04 -15.64 -0.71
CA ILE A 78 -19.44 -15.51 -1.15
C ILE A 78 -19.87 -14.04 -1.18
N THR A 79 -19.49 -13.26 -0.16
CA THR A 79 -19.77 -11.83 -0.10
C THR A 79 -19.04 -11.07 -1.22
N LEU A 80 -17.78 -11.42 -1.52
CA LEU A 80 -17.07 -10.84 -2.67
C LEU A 80 -17.78 -11.16 -4.00
N ALA A 81 -18.20 -12.41 -4.20
CA ALA A 81 -18.95 -12.79 -5.41
C ALA A 81 -20.28 -12.05 -5.53
N LYS A 82 -20.97 -11.79 -4.41
CA LYS A 82 -22.18 -10.96 -4.39
C LYS A 82 -21.89 -9.52 -4.80
N LEU A 83 -20.79 -8.92 -4.34
CA LEU A 83 -20.38 -7.58 -4.74
C LEU A 83 -20.11 -7.53 -6.25
N GLN A 84 -19.29 -8.46 -6.76
CA GLN A 84 -19.00 -8.59 -8.20
C GLN A 84 -20.27 -8.65 -9.04
N LYS A 85 -21.23 -9.50 -8.64
CA LYS A 85 -22.51 -9.64 -9.34
C LYS A 85 -23.39 -8.40 -9.23
N ALA A 86 -23.41 -7.73 -8.08
CA ALA A 86 -24.30 -6.60 -7.83
C ALA A 86 -23.85 -5.31 -8.54
N TYR A 87 -22.55 -5.16 -8.77
CA TYR A 87 -21.94 -3.96 -9.35
C TYR A 87 -21.24 -4.21 -10.69
N ASP A 88 -21.45 -5.40 -11.28
CA ASP A 88 -20.91 -5.83 -12.58
C ASP A 88 -19.41 -5.59 -12.75
N PHE A 89 -18.63 -6.16 -11.82
CA PHE A 89 -17.16 -6.09 -11.87
C PHE A 89 -16.51 -7.40 -11.42
N THR A 90 -15.20 -7.51 -11.59
CA THR A 90 -14.40 -8.65 -11.14
C THR A 90 -13.19 -8.19 -10.33
N PHE A 91 -12.86 -8.90 -9.26
CA PHE A 91 -11.59 -8.73 -8.56
C PHE A 91 -10.49 -9.50 -9.31
N GLU A 92 -9.50 -8.77 -9.81
CA GLU A 92 -8.24 -9.36 -10.27
C GLU A 92 -7.27 -9.47 -9.09
N ILE A 93 -6.89 -10.70 -8.73
CA ILE A 93 -6.01 -10.98 -7.58
C ILE A 93 -4.66 -11.46 -8.09
N GLU A 94 -3.60 -10.75 -7.70
CA GLU A 94 -2.21 -11.07 -8.06
C GLU A 94 -1.39 -11.30 -6.80
N ALA A 95 -0.59 -12.38 -6.78
CA ALA A 95 0.36 -12.64 -5.71
C ALA A 95 1.66 -11.86 -5.97
N LYS A 96 2.15 -11.12 -4.97
CA LYS A 96 3.42 -10.38 -5.04
C LYS A 96 4.34 -10.81 -3.91
N LYS A 97 5.64 -10.86 -4.19
CA LYS A 97 6.65 -11.06 -3.15
C LYS A 97 6.78 -9.78 -2.33
N ASN A 98 6.67 -9.89 -1.01
CA ASN A 98 6.82 -8.74 -0.10
C ASN A 98 8.21 -8.08 -0.20
N ASN A 99 9.23 -8.88 -0.50
CA ASN A 99 10.59 -8.44 -0.77
C ASN A 99 10.87 -8.49 -2.27
N GLY A 100 10.02 -7.85 -3.08
CA GLY A 100 10.23 -7.74 -4.53
C GLY A 100 11.67 -7.31 -4.81
N ASP A 101 12.35 -8.09 -5.64
CA ASP A 101 13.76 -7.93 -6.02
C ASP A 101 14.07 -6.44 -6.20
N LEU A 102 15.18 -5.97 -5.64
CA LEU A 102 15.67 -4.59 -5.80
C LEU A 102 15.62 -4.12 -7.26
N LYS A 103 15.73 -5.07 -8.19
CA LYS A 103 15.55 -4.93 -9.64
C LYS A 103 14.20 -4.35 -10.06
N GLU A 104 13.07 -4.82 -9.51
CA GLU A 104 11.73 -4.32 -9.87
C GLU A 104 11.49 -2.89 -9.37
N LYS A 105 12.02 -2.56 -8.18
CA LYS A 105 12.01 -1.19 -7.66
C LYS A 105 12.87 -0.25 -8.51
N ALA A 106 14.04 -0.72 -8.94
CA ALA A 106 14.91 0.01 -9.85
C ALA A 106 14.25 0.23 -11.21
N GLU A 107 13.60 -0.79 -11.79
CA GLU A 107 12.90 -0.70 -13.08
C GLU A 107 11.72 0.29 -13.04
N ARG A 108 10.93 0.29 -11.95
CA ARG A 108 9.87 1.28 -11.76
C ARG A 108 10.41 2.70 -11.61
N ALA A 109 11.50 2.89 -10.85
CA ALA A 109 12.15 4.18 -10.72
C ALA A 109 12.70 4.68 -12.07
N VAL A 110 13.33 3.82 -12.85
CA VAL A 110 13.83 4.15 -14.20
C VAL A 110 12.68 4.56 -15.12
N LYS A 111 11.55 3.83 -15.09
CA LYS A 111 10.37 4.17 -15.90
C LYS A 111 9.75 5.52 -15.52
N LEU A 112 9.74 5.87 -14.24
CA LEU A 112 9.28 7.18 -13.75
C LEU A 112 10.23 8.32 -14.16
N VAL A 113 11.55 8.09 -14.17
CA VAL A 113 12.54 9.08 -14.63
C VAL A 113 12.45 9.31 -16.14
N GLN A 114 12.10 8.29 -16.92
CA GLN A 114 11.88 8.42 -18.37
C GLN A 114 10.61 9.20 -18.73
N LEU A 115 9.64 9.30 -17.81
CA LEU A 115 8.43 10.10 -17.96
C LEU A 115 8.62 11.58 -17.63
N LYS A 116 9.85 12.12 -17.69
CA LYS A 116 10.10 13.56 -17.48
C LYS A 116 9.09 14.39 -18.29
N PRO A 117 8.36 15.31 -17.64
CA PRO A 117 7.43 16.18 -18.35
C PRO A 117 8.19 16.95 -19.43
N LYS A 118 7.55 17.15 -20.59
CA LYS A 118 7.99 18.16 -21.56
C LYS A 118 7.94 19.53 -20.88
N ILE A 119 8.97 19.88 -20.14
CA ILE A 119 9.19 21.26 -19.73
C ILE A 119 9.58 21.99 -21.01
N ASN A 120 8.65 22.76 -21.57
CA ASN A 120 8.97 23.71 -22.63
C ASN A 120 9.93 24.75 -22.05
N LEU A 121 11.23 24.64 -22.35
CA LEU A 121 12.18 25.73 -22.18
C LEU A 121 11.91 26.79 -23.26
N HIS A 122 10.82 27.54 -23.10
CA HIS A 122 10.61 28.82 -23.77
C HIS A 122 10.08 29.83 -22.75
N SER A 123 10.90 30.10 -21.74
CA SER A 123 10.89 31.40 -21.08
C SER A 123 12.34 31.76 -20.74
N ARG A 124 12.86 32.70 -21.52
CA ARG A 124 14.00 33.55 -21.16
C ARG A 124 13.85 33.98 -19.71
N ARG A 125 14.80 33.60 -18.87
CA ARG A 125 15.43 34.49 -17.89
C ARG A 125 16.70 33.83 -17.40
N SER A 126 17.78 34.58 -17.56
CA SER A 126 19.07 34.36 -16.92
C SER A 126 18.87 34.19 -15.40
N ASP A 127 19.87 33.64 -14.72
CA ASP A 127 19.99 33.69 -13.25
C ASP A 127 19.48 32.44 -12.49
N LEU A 128 19.83 31.23 -12.94
CA LEU A 128 19.86 30.05 -12.06
C LEU A 128 21.28 29.52 -11.95
N LYS A 129 22.03 30.02 -10.95
CA LYS A 129 23.24 29.35 -10.47
C LYS A 129 22.82 28.15 -9.63
N PHE A 130 22.94 26.96 -10.19
CA PHE A 130 22.81 25.72 -9.44
C PHE A 130 24.16 25.39 -8.80
N ASN A 131 24.31 25.64 -7.51
CA ASN A 131 25.36 24.99 -6.71
C ASN A 131 24.93 23.54 -6.49
N TYR A 132 25.63 22.62 -7.15
CA TYR A 132 25.57 21.21 -6.79
C TYR A 132 26.64 20.97 -5.72
N ASP A 133 26.22 20.65 -4.50
CA ASP A 133 27.13 20.03 -3.54
C ASP A 133 27.53 18.65 -4.09
N PRO A 134 28.83 18.34 -4.24
CA PRO A 134 29.26 17.05 -4.73
C PRO A 134 28.92 15.97 -3.70
N ILE A 135 28.05 15.04 -4.10
CA ILE A 135 27.75 13.83 -3.34
C ILE A 135 29.06 13.04 -3.19
N ILE A 136 29.42 12.81 -1.92
CA ILE A 136 30.60 12.04 -1.49
C ILE A 136 30.64 10.69 -2.23
N ASN A 137 31.74 10.46 -2.93
CA ASN A 137 32.02 9.23 -3.65
C ASN A 137 32.28 8.09 -2.65
N ILE A 138 31.35 7.14 -2.52
CA ILE A 138 31.59 5.89 -1.78
C ILE A 138 32.30 4.91 -2.73
N GLN A 139 33.58 5.18 -2.95
CA GLN A 139 34.57 4.17 -3.31
C GLN A 139 35.64 4.24 -2.24
N ASP A 140 35.61 3.29 -1.30
CA ASP A 140 36.76 2.68 -0.63
C ASP A 140 36.37 2.10 0.73
N ASN A 141 36.17 0.78 0.75
CA ASN A 141 36.80 -0.18 1.69
C ASN A 141 36.00 -1.48 1.74
N VAL A 142 36.08 -2.28 0.66
CA VAL A 142 36.08 -3.73 0.84
C VAL A 142 37.53 -4.12 1.11
N LYS A 143 37.94 -4.11 2.38
CA LYS A 143 39.11 -4.90 2.79
C LYS A 143 38.61 -6.26 3.26
N ALA A 144 38.80 -7.23 2.38
CA ALA A 144 38.84 -8.64 2.73
C ALA A 144 39.81 -8.85 3.90
N LYS A 145 39.38 -9.58 4.93
CA LYS A 145 40.29 -10.19 5.88
C LYS A 145 40.22 -11.70 5.64
N ALA A 146 41.27 -12.21 5.00
CA ALA A 146 41.60 -13.62 4.95
C ALA A 146 42.67 -13.90 6.01
N LEU A 147 42.62 -15.13 6.53
CA LEU A 147 43.45 -15.78 7.57
C LEU A 147 43.02 -15.48 9.02
#